data_AF-A0AAV0XHI2-F1
#
_entry.id   AF-A0AAV0XHI2-F1
#
_cell.length_a   1.000
_cell.length_b   1.000
_cell.length_c   1.000
_cell.angle_alpha   90.00
_cell.angle_beta   90.00
_cell.angle_gamma   90.00
#
_symmetry.space_group_name_H-M   'P 1'
#
loop_
_entity.id
_entity.type
_entity.pdbx_description
1 polymer ?
#
loop_
_entity_poly.entity_id
_entity_poly.type
_entity_poly.pdbx_seq_one_letter_code
_entity_poly.pdbx_strand_id
1 'polypeptide(L)'
;MIRAQRIAALRVTRAYRTVSAEAALFLVGTPPGDLLALERKRVRSKLDDLDRADSKDEIRRAERDILLAAWSNRWSRGVRRAWTRTILPDLIRWTKRWPKDLTFHVTQALTGHGCFRYYLHRMKRAPDAACLYCQHPEDTAEHMFVGNRNITPGDVQDLLCGPTDVPFSENDWLRAASQRATQSFNDMVNNILSCKEHDERIAETERRANAV
;
A
#
# COMPACT_ATOMS: atom_id res chain seq x y z
N MET A 1 9.81 2.65 18.74
CA MET A 1 10.33 2.69 17.35
C MET A 1 9.21 2.70 16.29
N ILE A 2 8.31 1.70 16.27
CA ILE A 2 7.24 1.58 15.25
C ILE A 2 6.33 2.81 15.16
N ARG A 3 5.98 3.44 16.29
CA ARG A 3 5.12 4.65 16.31
C ARG A 3 5.71 5.82 15.53
N ALA A 4 7.02 6.07 15.66
CA ALA A 4 7.70 7.15 14.96
C ALA A 4 7.79 6.86 13.45
N GLN A 5 8.17 5.63 13.07
CA GLN A 5 8.22 5.23 11.66
C GLN A 5 6.84 5.34 11.00
N ARG A 6 5.78 4.95 11.72
CA ARG A 6 4.40 5.08 11.24
C ARG A 6 4.05 6.55 10.94
N ILE A 7 4.39 7.49 11.82
CA ILE A 7 4.07 8.91 11.60
C ILE A 7 4.74 9.41 10.31
N ALA A 8 6.02 9.10 10.11
CA ALA A 8 6.72 9.45 8.87
C ALA A 8 6.07 8.78 7.66
N ALA A 9 5.75 7.48 7.77
CA ALA A 9 5.19 6.72 6.66
C ALA A 9 3.81 7.21 6.23
N LEU A 10 2.95 7.58 7.18
CA LEU A 10 1.64 8.18 6.88
C LEU A 10 1.77 9.50 6.11
N ARG A 11 2.79 10.32 6.43
CA ARG A 11 3.02 11.60 5.73
C ARG A 11 3.52 11.38 4.31
N VAL A 12 4.49 10.47 4.13
CA VAL A 12 5.04 10.13 2.80
C VAL A 12 3.96 9.58 1.88
N THR A 13 3.08 8.71 2.41
CA THR A 13 1.97 8.12 1.64
C THR A 13 0.73 9.00 1.58
N ARG A 14 0.64 10.07 2.37
CA ARG A 14 -0.59 10.87 2.52
C ARG A 14 -1.77 10.02 3.02
N ALA A 15 -1.48 8.99 3.82
CA ALA A 15 -2.47 8.07 4.38
C ALA A 15 -3.21 8.67 5.58
N TYR A 16 -4.46 8.24 5.80
CA TYR A 16 -5.22 8.63 6.99
C TYR A 16 -4.59 8.12 8.28
N ARG A 17 -4.83 8.84 9.38
CA ARG A 17 -4.31 8.52 10.72
C ARG A 17 -4.78 7.18 11.29
N THR A 18 -5.74 6.50 10.66
CA THR A 18 -6.25 5.18 11.09
C THR A 18 -5.59 4.03 10.35
N VAL A 19 -4.80 4.29 9.31
CA VAL A 19 -4.03 3.28 8.59
C VAL A 19 -3.03 2.61 9.54
N SER A 20 -2.92 1.28 9.45
CA SER A 20 -2.05 0.48 10.32
C SER A 20 -0.57 0.80 10.07
N ALA A 21 0.28 0.58 11.07
CA ALA A 21 1.73 0.75 10.90
C ALA A 21 2.27 -0.16 9.79
N GLU A 22 1.77 -1.39 9.72
CA GLU A 22 2.18 -2.40 8.76
C GLU A 22 1.88 -1.97 7.31
N ALA A 23 0.65 -1.53 7.03
CA ALA A 23 0.27 -1.06 5.70
C ALA A 23 1.01 0.23 5.30
N ALA A 24 1.18 1.18 6.23
CA ALA A 24 1.90 2.42 5.95
C ALA A 24 3.38 2.15 5.61
N LEU A 25 4.05 1.29 6.37
CA LEU A 25 5.45 0.92 6.14
C LEU A 25 5.62 0.13 4.83
N PHE A 26 4.68 -0.78 4.55
CA PHE A 26 4.61 -1.49 3.28
C PHE A 26 4.54 -0.50 2.11
N LEU A 27 3.57 0.41 2.11
CA LEU A 27 3.36 1.35 1.01
C LEU A 27 4.57 2.27 0.76
N VAL A 28 5.27 2.70 1.81
CA VAL A 28 6.54 3.45 1.68
C VAL A 28 7.69 2.57 1.18
N GLY A 29 7.64 1.25 1.39
CA GLY A 29 8.76 0.35 1.12
C GLY A 29 9.84 0.40 2.21
N THR A 30 9.51 0.84 3.42
CA THR A 30 10.45 0.90 4.55
C THR A 30 10.24 -0.27 5.50
N PRO A 31 11.26 -1.11 5.75
CA PRO A 31 11.13 -2.21 6.71
C PRO A 31 10.86 -1.72 8.14
N PRO A 32 10.13 -2.53 8.95
CA PRO A 32 10.00 -2.30 10.38
C PRO A 32 11.35 -2.13 11.08
N GLY A 33 11.43 -1.16 12.00
CA GLY A 33 12.68 -0.74 12.62
C GLY A 33 13.35 -1.81 13.47
N ASP A 34 12.58 -2.73 14.03
CA ASP A 34 13.10 -3.92 14.71
C ASP A 34 13.88 -4.83 13.75
N LEU A 35 13.40 -5.02 12.52
CA LEU A 35 14.13 -5.77 11.49
C LEU A 35 15.38 -5.03 11.03
N LEU A 36 15.31 -3.70 10.86
CA LEU A 36 16.48 -2.87 10.54
C LEU A 36 17.54 -2.92 11.65
N ALA A 37 17.14 -2.94 12.92
CA ALA A 37 18.05 -3.06 14.05
C ALA A 37 18.77 -4.42 14.05
N LEU A 38 18.03 -5.51 13.77
CA LEU A 38 18.59 -6.85 13.66
C LEU A 38 19.58 -6.98 12.49
N GLU A 39 19.25 -6.45 11.32
CA GLU A 39 20.15 -6.38 10.17
C GLU A 39 21.45 -5.65 10.55
N ARG A 40 21.35 -4.44 11.14
CA ARG A 40 22.52 -3.66 11.56
C ARG A 40 23.38 -4.40 12.59
N LYS A 41 22.74 -5.08 13.55
CA LYS A 41 23.44 -5.89 14.56
C LYS A 41 24.24 -7.03 13.90
N ARG A 42 23.62 -7.78 12.98
CA ARG A 42 24.28 -8.90 12.29
C ARG A 42 25.40 -8.43 11.36
N VAL A 43 25.17 -7.35 10.61
CA VAL A 43 26.21 -6.72 9.78
C VAL A 43 27.40 -6.29 10.63
N ARG A 44 27.19 -5.61 11.76
CA ARG A 44 28.29 -5.21 12.66
C ARG A 44 29.06 -6.44 13.16
N SER A 45 28.35 -7.43 13.69
CA SER A 45 28.97 -8.66 14.22
C SER A 45 29.85 -9.37 13.19
N LYS A 46 29.42 -9.44 11.93
CA LYS A 46 30.20 -10.07 10.83
C LYS A 46 31.38 -9.21 10.37
N LEU A 47 31.29 -7.89 10.50
CA LEU A 47 32.39 -6.99 10.15
C LEU A 47 33.48 -6.92 11.22
N ASP A 48 33.11 -7.19 12.48
CA ASP A 48 34.03 -7.25 13.60
C ASP A 48 34.79 -8.60 13.67
N ASP A 49 34.35 -9.60 12.91
CA ASP A 49 35.05 -10.87 12.73
C ASP A 49 36.32 -10.66 11.88
N LEU A 50 37.47 -10.92 12.50
CA LEU A 50 38.79 -10.74 11.88
C LEU A 50 39.06 -11.79 10.80
N ASP A 51 38.41 -12.95 10.88
CA ASP A 51 38.57 -14.06 9.94
C ASP A 51 37.52 -14.03 8.82
N ARG A 52 36.77 -12.92 8.68
CA ARG A 52 35.71 -12.81 7.67
C ARG A 52 36.28 -12.97 6.25
N ALA A 53 35.72 -13.91 5.50
CA ALA A 53 36.04 -14.12 4.09
C ALA A 53 35.28 -13.14 3.18
N ASP A 54 34.02 -12.84 3.51
CA ASP A 54 33.14 -12.02 2.68
C ASP A 54 33.51 -10.53 2.74
N SER A 55 33.37 -9.84 1.62
CA SER A 55 33.45 -8.38 1.57
C SER A 55 32.30 -7.72 2.34
N LYS A 56 32.51 -6.46 2.70
CA LYS A 56 31.50 -5.65 3.40
C LYS A 56 30.18 -5.56 2.63
N ASP A 57 30.22 -5.52 1.30
CA ASP A 57 29.02 -5.39 0.48
C ASP A 57 28.32 -6.74 0.25
N GLU A 58 29.06 -7.85 0.23
CA GLU A 58 28.47 -9.20 0.27
C GLU A 58 27.74 -9.45 1.59
N ILE A 59 28.37 -9.11 2.72
CA ILE A 59 27.73 -9.19 4.04
C ILE A 59 26.44 -8.36 4.07
N ARG A 60 26.48 -7.11 3.59
CA ARG A 60 25.30 -6.24 3.55
C ARG A 60 24.19 -6.80 2.67
N ARG A 61 24.52 -7.34 1.48
CA ARG A 61 23.54 -7.94 0.58
C ARG A 61 22.89 -9.17 1.20
N ALA A 62 23.69 -10.09 1.75
CA ALA A 62 23.18 -11.29 2.40
C ALA A 62 22.28 -10.96 3.60
N GLU A 63 22.69 -10.01 4.45
CA GLU A 63 21.87 -9.58 5.59
C GLU A 63 20.59 -8.84 5.17
N ARG A 64 20.65 -8.12 4.04
CA ARG A 64 19.48 -7.48 3.45
C ARG A 64 18.47 -8.51 2.95
N ASP A 65 18.92 -9.58 2.32
CA ASP A 65 18.05 -10.67 1.85
C ASP A 65 17.37 -11.38 3.03
N ILE A 66 18.10 -11.61 4.13
CA ILE A 66 17.53 -12.15 5.37
C ILE A 66 16.46 -11.21 5.94
N LEU A 67 16.71 -9.89 5.96
CA LEU A 67 15.72 -8.90 6.40
C LEU A 67 14.47 -8.94 5.51
N LEU A 68 14.64 -8.97 4.18
CA LEU A 68 13.53 -8.99 3.23
C LEU A 68 12.70 -10.27 3.35
N ALA A 69 13.34 -11.43 3.54
CA ALA A 69 12.65 -12.69 3.80
C ALA A 69 11.83 -12.65 5.10
N ALA A 70 12.43 -12.15 6.19
CA ALA A 70 11.74 -11.98 7.47
C ALA A 70 10.57 -10.99 7.37
N TRP A 71 10.75 -9.89 6.62
CA TRP A 71 9.69 -8.90 6.42
C TRP A 71 8.55 -9.46 5.56
N SER A 72 8.86 -10.19 4.49
CA SER A 72 7.87 -10.87 3.65
C SER A 72 7.05 -11.88 4.46
N ASN A 73 7.71 -12.68 5.31
CA ASN A 73 7.02 -13.61 6.22
C ASN A 73 6.13 -12.89 7.24
N ARG A 74 6.59 -11.76 7.80
CA ARG A 74 5.79 -10.95 8.71
C ARG A 74 4.57 -10.36 8.01
N TRP A 75 4.74 -9.86 6.78
CA TRP A 75 3.66 -9.32 5.97
C TRP A 75 2.60 -10.39 5.71
N SER A 76 2.98 -11.58 5.23
CA SER A 76 2.03 -12.66 4.93
C SER A 76 1.27 -13.17 6.15
N ARG A 77 1.88 -13.10 7.36
CA ARG A 77 1.29 -13.57 8.63
C ARG A 77 0.50 -12.53 9.41
N GLY A 78 0.49 -11.26 9.00
CA GLY A 78 -0.28 -10.23 9.71
C GLY A 78 -1.79 -10.55 9.76
N VAL A 79 -2.56 -9.76 10.51
CA VAL A 79 -3.99 -10.02 10.81
C VAL A 79 -4.78 -10.31 9.52
N ARG A 80 -5.31 -11.54 9.37
CA ARG A 80 -6.02 -12.00 8.15
C ARG A 80 -7.05 -10.97 7.65
N ARG A 81 -7.15 -10.82 6.31
CA ARG A 81 -8.07 -9.93 5.59
C ARG A 81 -7.82 -8.42 5.71
N ALA A 82 -6.61 -7.98 6.07
CA ALA A 82 -6.23 -6.59 5.86
C ALA A 82 -6.20 -6.30 4.35
N TRP A 83 -7.17 -5.52 3.87
CA TRP A 83 -7.40 -5.17 2.46
C TRP A 83 -6.12 -4.94 1.64
N THR A 84 -5.20 -4.08 2.11
CA THR A 84 -3.93 -3.79 1.43
C THR A 84 -3.11 -5.04 1.12
N ARG A 85 -3.10 -6.03 2.01
CA ARG A 85 -2.35 -7.28 1.78
C ARG A 85 -3.07 -8.21 0.81
N THR A 86 -4.39 -8.17 0.76
CA THR A 86 -5.16 -8.95 -0.22
C THR A 86 -4.79 -8.53 -1.65
N ILE A 87 -4.63 -7.23 -1.89
CA ILE A 87 -4.32 -6.68 -3.23
C ILE A 87 -2.83 -6.50 -3.51
N LEU A 88 -1.97 -6.52 -2.49
CA LEU A 88 -0.52 -6.40 -2.61
C LEU A 88 0.21 -7.47 -1.76
N PRO A 89 0.03 -8.76 -2.07
CA PRO A 89 0.60 -9.84 -1.27
C PRO A 89 2.13 -9.95 -1.38
N ASP A 90 2.73 -9.67 -2.54
CA ASP A 90 4.17 -9.81 -2.74
C ASP A 90 4.93 -8.54 -2.29
N LEU A 91 5.59 -8.65 -1.14
CA LEU A 91 6.40 -7.59 -0.58
C LEU A 91 7.67 -7.30 -1.38
N ILE A 92 8.28 -8.32 -1.98
CA ILE A 92 9.54 -8.18 -2.71
C ILE A 92 9.29 -7.44 -4.01
N ARG A 93 8.26 -7.85 -4.77
CA ARG A 93 7.84 -7.13 -5.98
C ARG A 93 7.48 -5.69 -5.69
N TRP A 94 6.75 -5.45 -4.59
CA TRP A 94 6.51 -4.09 -4.15
C TRP A 94 7.84 -3.39 -3.86
N THR A 95 8.66 -3.81 -2.91
CA THR A 95 9.90 -3.09 -2.55
C THR A 95 10.86 -2.80 -3.72
N LYS A 96 10.89 -3.66 -4.74
CA LYS A 96 11.69 -3.45 -5.97
C LYS A 96 11.11 -2.40 -6.92
N ARG A 97 9.80 -2.18 -6.92
CA ARG A 97 9.14 -1.19 -7.78
C ARG A 97 9.55 0.22 -7.35
N TRP A 98 10.12 0.99 -8.29
CA TRP A 98 10.42 2.41 -8.15
C TRP A 98 10.14 3.18 -9.45
N PRO A 99 9.58 4.41 -9.38
CA PRO A 99 9.05 5.08 -8.19
C PRO A 99 7.71 4.49 -7.74
N LYS A 100 7.29 4.80 -6.52
CA LYS A 100 5.99 4.36 -5.97
C LYS A 100 4.78 5.16 -6.43
N ASP A 101 5.03 6.40 -6.84
CA ASP A 101 4.06 7.41 -7.30
C ASP A 101 2.64 7.22 -6.76
N LEU A 102 2.53 7.35 -5.43
CA LEU A 102 1.28 7.20 -4.70
C LEU A 102 0.63 8.58 -4.54
N THR A 103 -0.50 8.80 -5.21
CA THR A 103 -1.35 9.96 -4.93
C THR A 103 -2.12 9.75 -3.62
N PHE A 104 -2.78 10.82 -3.15
CA PHE A 104 -3.64 10.75 -1.98
C PHE A 104 -4.79 9.75 -2.16
N HIS A 105 -5.49 9.80 -3.31
CA HIS A 105 -6.60 8.90 -3.62
C HIS A 105 -6.12 7.47 -3.82
N VAL A 106 -5.00 7.25 -4.52
CA VAL A 106 -4.43 5.90 -4.69
C VAL A 106 -4.11 5.28 -3.33
N THR A 107 -3.47 6.03 -2.42
CA THR A 107 -3.20 5.54 -1.06
C THR A 107 -4.47 5.20 -0.30
N GLN A 108 -5.51 6.02 -0.42
CA GLN A 108 -6.81 5.78 0.22
C GLN A 108 -7.46 4.50 -0.32
N ALA A 109 -7.46 4.31 -1.65
CA ALA A 109 -7.97 3.09 -2.27
C ALA A 109 -7.20 1.85 -1.83
N LEU A 110 -5.86 1.90 -1.82
CA LEU A 110 -5.01 0.77 -1.41
C LEU A 110 -5.14 0.41 0.08
N THR A 111 -5.60 1.35 0.90
CA THR A 111 -5.79 1.16 2.35
C THR A 111 -7.25 0.94 2.74
N GLY A 112 -8.20 1.05 1.82
CA GLY A 112 -9.64 0.95 2.13
C GLY A 112 -10.17 2.14 2.94
N HIS A 113 -9.60 3.31 2.71
CA HIS A 113 -9.92 4.58 3.37
C HIS A 113 -10.44 5.60 2.36
N GLY A 114 -10.90 6.75 2.84
CA GLY A 114 -11.37 7.86 1.99
C GLY A 114 -12.90 7.89 1.87
N CYS A 115 -13.41 8.33 0.72
CA CYS A 115 -14.84 8.55 0.50
C CYS A 115 -15.60 7.27 0.09
N PHE A 116 -15.25 6.16 0.75
CA PHE A 116 -16.02 4.91 0.69
C PHE A 116 -17.08 4.94 1.79
N ARG A 117 -18.35 4.73 1.45
CA ARG A 117 -19.42 4.80 2.46
C ARG A 117 -19.25 3.81 3.61
N TYR A 118 -18.69 2.63 3.37
CA TYR A 118 -18.31 1.71 4.45
C TYR A 118 -17.36 2.36 5.46
N TYR A 119 -16.31 3.04 4.98
CA TYR A 119 -15.36 3.74 5.82
C TYR A 119 -15.99 4.94 6.54
N LEU A 120 -16.78 5.75 5.82
CA LEU A 120 -17.44 6.93 6.38
C LEU A 120 -18.44 6.54 7.48
N HIS A 121 -19.24 5.50 7.29
CA HIS A 121 -20.16 4.97 8.30
C HIS A 121 -19.42 4.48 9.54
N ARG A 122 -18.34 3.71 9.36
CA ARG A 122 -17.46 3.30 10.47
C ARG A 122 -16.88 4.48 11.25
N MET A 123 -16.62 5.60 10.57
CA MET A 123 -16.17 6.86 11.18
C MET A 123 -17.31 7.76 11.68
N LYS A 124 -18.55 7.27 11.67
CA LYS A 124 -19.76 8.02 12.06
C LYS A 124 -19.99 9.30 11.25
N ARG A 125 -19.59 9.27 9.96
CA ARG A 125 -19.76 10.35 8.98
C ARG A 125 -20.75 10.02 7.87
N ALA A 126 -21.39 8.85 7.89
CA ALA A 126 -22.47 8.48 6.99
C ALA A 126 -23.50 7.62 7.76
N PRO A 127 -24.79 7.62 7.36
CA PRO A 127 -25.83 6.88 8.09
C PRO A 127 -25.77 5.35 7.91
N ASP A 128 -25.19 4.88 6.81
CA ASP A 128 -25.05 3.46 6.45
C ASP A 128 -23.83 3.21 5.53
N ALA A 129 -23.55 1.96 5.18
CA ALA A 129 -22.39 1.58 4.37
C ALA A 129 -22.67 1.45 2.86
N ALA A 130 -23.90 1.61 2.40
CA ALA A 130 -24.31 1.26 1.03
C ALA A 130 -23.68 2.15 -0.04
N CYS A 131 -23.49 1.60 -1.23
CA CYS A 131 -22.96 2.36 -2.37
C CYS A 131 -24.01 3.33 -2.91
N LEU A 132 -23.58 4.56 -3.20
CA LEU A 132 -24.46 5.58 -3.81
C LEU A 132 -24.64 5.37 -5.31
N TYR A 133 -23.76 4.62 -5.96
CA TYR A 133 -23.69 4.48 -7.41
C TYR A 133 -24.25 3.16 -7.91
N CYS A 134 -24.53 2.21 -7.02
CA CYS A 134 -25.12 0.92 -7.35
C CYS A 134 -25.81 0.32 -6.13
N GLN A 135 -26.53 -0.79 -6.31
CA GLN A 135 -27.31 -1.44 -5.24
C GLN A 135 -26.46 -2.29 -4.28
N HIS A 136 -25.13 -2.11 -4.26
CA HIS A 136 -24.26 -2.90 -3.39
C HIS A 136 -24.37 -2.42 -1.92
N PRO A 137 -24.55 -3.33 -0.95
CA PRO A 137 -24.81 -2.97 0.45
C PRO A 137 -23.59 -2.37 1.18
N GLU A 138 -22.38 -2.58 0.65
CA GLU A 138 -21.15 -2.04 1.23
C GLU A 138 -20.27 -1.39 0.15
N ASP A 139 -20.12 -0.07 0.21
CA ASP A 139 -19.17 0.68 -0.62
C ASP A 139 -17.78 0.58 -0.01
N THR A 140 -17.04 -0.44 -0.41
CA THR A 140 -15.65 -0.67 -0.02
C THR A 140 -14.70 -0.44 -1.20
N ALA A 141 -13.40 -0.30 -0.93
CA ALA A 141 -12.39 -0.36 -1.99
C ALA A 141 -12.46 -1.70 -2.75
N GLU A 142 -12.74 -2.80 -2.04
CA GLU A 142 -12.96 -4.11 -2.65
C GLU A 142 -14.12 -4.11 -3.65
N HIS A 143 -15.27 -3.55 -3.26
CA HIS A 143 -16.41 -3.37 -4.15
C HIS A 143 -16.04 -2.55 -5.40
N MET A 144 -15.29 -1.46 -5.24
CA MET A 144 -14.83 -0.62 -6.33
C MET A 144 -13.93 -1.37 -7.34
N PHE A 145 -13.01 -2.22 -6.87
CA PHE A 145 -12.09 -2.95 -7.75
C PHE A 145 -12.67 -4.26 -8.28
N VAL A 146 -13.17 -5.12 -7.38
CA VAL A 146 -13.62 -6.48 -7.72
C VAL A 146 -15.03 -6.45 -8.29
N GLY A 147 -15.97 -5.78 -7.61
CA GLY A 147 -17.38 -5.82 -7.97
C GLY A 147 -17.72 -5.05 -9.24
N ASN A 148 -17.19 -3.83 -9.39
CA ASN A 148 -17.55 -2.96 -10.52
C ASN A 148 -16.66 -3.14 -11.76
N ARG A 149 -15.45 -3.69 -11.60
CA ARG A 149 -14.45 -3.70 -12.68
C ARG A 149 -13.85 -5.06 -12.97
N ASN A 150 -14.30 -6.13 -12.29
CA ASN A 150 -13.73 -7.48 -12.41
C ASN A 150 -12.20 -7.52 -12.25
N ILE A 151 -11.62 -6.56 -11.52
CA ILE A 151 -10.20 -6.56 -11.19
C ILE A 151 -10.03 -7.47 -9.98
N THR A 152 -9.35 -8.60 -10.15
CA THR A 152 -9.01 -9.46 -9.02
C THR A 152 -7.99 -8.77 -8.13
N PRO A 153 -7.90 -9.15 -6.85
CA PRO A 153 -6.84 -8.60 -5.98
C PRO A 153 -5.42 -8.81 -6.52
N GLY A 154 -5.17 -9.90 -7.25
CA GLY A 154 -3.87 -10.15 -7.88
C GLY A 154 -3.55 -9.17 -9.02
N ASP A 155 -4.56 -8.78 -9.79
CA ASP A 155 -4.39 -7.85 -10.91
C ASP A 155 -3.89 -6.48 -10.45
N VAL A 156 -4.30 -6.02 -9.26
CA VAL A 156 -3.83 -4.75 -8.70
C VAL A 156 -2.32 -4.76 -8.49
N GLN A 157 -1.77 -5.87 -7.99
CA GLN A 157 -0.33 -5.99 -7.81
C GLN A 157 0.40 -5.98 -9.16
N ASP A 158 -0.14 -6.64 -10.18
CA ASP A 158 0.45 -6.69 -11.51
C ASP A 158 0.36 -5.34 -12.25
N LEU A 159 -0.76 -4.62 -12.12
CA LEU A 159 -0.93 -3.27 -12.65
C LEU A 159 0.09 -2.29 -12.05
N LEU A 160 0.38 -2.44 -10.76
CA LEU A 160 1.31 -1.57 -10.05
C LEU A 160 2.77 -2.00 -10.21
N CYS A 161 3.07 -3.29 -10.16
CA CYS A 161 4.44 -3.81 -10.11
C CYS A 161 4.94 -4.42 -11.43
N GLY A 162 4.09 -4.51 -12.46
CA GLY A 162 4.34 -5.31 -13.67
C GLY A 162 4.09 -6.81 -13.41
N PRO A 163 3.92 -7.64 -14.45
CA PRO A 163 3.62 -9.08 -14.31
C PRO A 163 4.70 -9.86 -13.54
N THR A 164 4.29 -10.94 -12.85
CA THR A 164 5.16 -11.76 -11.99
C THR A 164 6.36 -12.38 -12.72
N ASP A 165 6.16 -12.83 -13.96
CA ASP A 165 7.13 -13.65 -14.71
C ASP A 165 8.11 -12.83 -15.56
N VAL A 166 8.08 -11.51 -15.45
CA VAL A 166 8.96 -10.64 -16.22
C VAL A 166 10.04 -10.08 -15.29
N PRO A 167 11.31 -10.50 -15.45
CA PRO A 167 12.42 -9.91 -14.71
C PRO A 167 12.41 -8.39 -14.91
N PHE A 168 12.42 -7.65 -13.80
CA PHE A 168 12.41 -6.18 -13.79
C PHE A 168 13.68 -5.56 -14.41
N SER A 169 14.59 -6.38 -14.95
CA SER A 169 15.89 -5.98 -15.49
C SER A 169 15.91 -6.10 -17.01
N GLU A 170 16.26 -4.97 -17.64
CA GLU A 170 16.83 -4.77 -18.99
C GLU A 170 15.91 -4.44 -20.17
N ASN A 171 14.59 -4.62 -20.07
CA ASN A 171 13.69 -4.27 -21.18
C ASN A 171 12.96 -2.94 -20.98
N ASP A 172 13.45 -1.87 -21.61
CA ASP A 172 12.86 -0.53 -21.53
C ASP A 172 11.39 -0.50 -21.98
N TRP A 173 11.02 -1.32 -22.96
CA TRP A 173 9.64 -1.41 -23.44
C TRP A 173 8.68 -2.01 -22.38
N LEU A 174 9.14 -3.02 -21.63
CA LEU A 174 8.38 -3.64 -20.53
C LEU A 174 8.21 -2.67 -19.37
N ARG A 175 9.28 -1.95 -19.04
CA ARG A 175 9.24 -0.89 -18.03
C ARG A 175 8.25 0.20 -18.43
N ALA A 176 8.30 0.66 -19.67
CA ALA A 176 7.37 1.67 -20.18
C ALA A 176 5.92 1.16 -20.21
N ALA A 177 5.68 -0.10 -20.60
CA ALA A 177 4.35 -0.70 -20.58
C ALA A 177 3.79 -0.82 -19.16
N SER A 178 4.60 -1.28 -18.20
CA SER A 178 4.23 -1.34 -16.78
C SER A 178 3.94 0.04 -16.22
N GLN A 179 4.75 1.06 -16.55
CA GLN A 179 4.50 2.44 -16.15
C GLN A 179 3.19 2.99 -16.71
N ARG A 180 2.86 2.72 -17.97
CA ARG A 180 1.57 3.11 -18.56
C ARG A 180 0.40 2.43 -17.85
N ALA A 181 0.50 1.13 -17.56
CA ALA A 181 -0.53 0.40 -16.83
C ALA A 181 -0.75 0.97 -15.41
N THR A 182 0.35 1.25 -14.70
CA THR A 182 0.33 1.93 -13.40
C THR A 182 -0.33 3.31 -13.50
N GLN A 183 0.01 4.10 -14.53
CA GLN A 183 -0.54 5.43 -14.72
C GLN A 183 -2.06 5.36 -14.98
N SER A 184 -2.50 4.46 -15.86
CA SER A 184 -3.93 4.25 -16.13
C SER A 184 -4.68 3.79 -14.88
N PHE A 185 -4.09 2.93 -14.06
CA PHE A 185 -4.65 2.56 -12.76
C PHE A 185 -4.78 3.77 -11.83
N ASN A 186 -3.72 4.58 -11.72
CA ASN A 186 -3.71 5.78 -10.88
C ASN A 186 -4.78 6.77 -11.34
N ASP A 187 -4.88 7.06 -12.64
CA ASP A 187 -5.87 7.97 -13.21
C ASP A 187 -7.29 7.49 -12.96
N MET A 188 -7.55 6.20 -13.16
CA MET A 188 -8.84 5.58 -12.85
C MET A 188 -9.22 5.78 -11.38
N VAL A 189 -8.30 5.50 -10.45
CA VAL A 189 -8.56 5.64 -9.00
C VAL A 189 -8.77 7.10 -8.62
N ASN A 190 -7.95 8.01 -9.13
CA ASN A 190 -8.07 9.45 -8.88
C ASN A 190 -9.42 9.98 -9.38
N ASN A 191 -9.85 9.59 -10.58
CA ASN A 191 -11.13 10.02 -11.14
C ASN A 191 -12.31 9.57 -10.28
N ILE A 192 -12.34 8.28 -9.91
CA ILE A 192 -13.45 7.72 -9.11
C ILE A 192 -13.49 8.36 -7.73
N LEU A 193 -12.36 8.43 -7.03
CA LEU A 193 -12.33 8.97 -5.67
C LEU A 193 -12.50 10.49 -5.64
N SER A 194 -12.13 11.22 -6.69
CA SER A 194 -12.44 12.65 -6.81
C SER A 194 -13.94 12.90 -6.89
N CYS A 195 -14.67 12.11 -7.69
CA CYS A 195 -16.13 12.19 -7.76
C CYS A 195 -16.78 11.86 -6.40
N LYS A 196 -16.39 10.73 -5.78
CA LYS A 196 -16.90 10.34 -4.46
C LYS A 196 -16.59 11.38 -3.38
N GLU A 197 -15.42 12.03 -3.45
CA GLU A 197 -15.05 13.10 -2.54
C GLU A 197 -15.89 14.35 -2.74
N HIS A 198 -16.18 14.72 -3.99
CA HIS A 198 -17.05 15.84 -4.30
C HIS A 198 -18.46 15.64 -3.73
N ASP A 199 -19.04 14.46 -3.96
CA ASP A 199 -20.38 14.12 -3.48
C ASP A 199 -20.44 14.11 -1.94
N GLU A 200 -19.42 13.59 -1.25
CA GLU A 200 -19.33 13.65 0.21
C GLU A 200 -19.25 15.10 0.71
N ARG A 201 -18.52 15.99 0.03
CA ARG A 201 -18.44 17.41 0.42
C ARG A 201 -19.79 18.13 0.29
N ILE A 202 -20.58 17.79 -0.74
CA ILE A 202 -21.96 18.29 -0.89
C ILE A 202 -22.81 17.80 0.28
N ALA A 203 -22.82 16.49 0.53
CA ALA A 203 -23.60 15.88 1.61
C ALA A 203 -23.19 16.40 3.01
N GLU A 204 -21.90 16.69 3.25
CA GLU A 204 -21.44 17.34 4.48
C GLU A 204 -21.95 18.76 4.62
N THR A 205 -22.01 19.52 3.52
CA THR A 205 -22.52 20.90 3.52
C THR A 205 -24.01 20.93 3.84
N GLU A 206 -24.79 20.05 3.21
CA GLU A 206 -26.23 19.89 3.48
C GLU A 206 -26.50 19.48 4.93
N ARG A 207 -25.75 18.50 5.46
CA ARG A 207 -25.88 18.06 6.86
C ARG A 207 -25.57 19.18 7.85
N ARG A 208 -24.58 20.03 7.55
CA ARG A 208 -24.27 21.19 8.39
C ARG A 208 -25.36 22.26 8.32
N ALA A 209 -25.92 22.51 7.14
CA ALA A 209 -27.01 23.47 6.97
C ALA A 209 -28.27 23.03 7.73
N ASN A 210 -28.60 21.72 7.71
CA ASN A 210 -29.77 21.16 8.40
C ASN A 210 -29.59 20.98 9.92
N ALA A 211 -28.39 21.22 10.45
CA ALA A 211 -28.08 21.11 11.88
C ALA A 211 -28.12 22.46 12.62
N VAL A 212 -28.34 23.57 11.88
CA VAL A 212 -28.53 24.94 12.37
C VAL A 212 -30.03 25.23 12.46
#